data_AF-A0AAV3FVC0-F1
#
_entry.id   AF-A0AAV3FVC0-F1
#
_cell.length_a   1.000
_cell.length_b   1.000
_cell.length_c   1.000
_cell.angle_alpha   90.00
_cell.angle_beta   90.00
_cell.angle_gamma   90.00
#
_symmetry.space_group_name_H-M   'P 1'
#
loop_
_entity.id
_entity.type
_entity.pdbx_description
1 polymer ?
#
loop_
_entity_poly.entity_id
_entity_poly.type
_entity_poly.pdbx_seq_one_letter_code
_entity_poly.pdbx_strand_id
1 'polypeptide(L)'
;MNKLGSEFLRVFDNYERPILFGRTKRQLVFFLGLFIGFGLMVLFWYLRYPDILTYIMLTLILFPTTIYGVGKDKEWKERYLFRFTIQERSYMTHSHKERNKMTYDFTQRKGTKEADES
;
A
#
# COMPACT_ATOMS: atom_id res chain seq x y z
N MET A 1 -4.91 13.38 -20.39
CA MET A 1 -5.98 12.64 -19.69
C MET A 1 -5.78 12.85 -18.19
N ASN A 2 -6.60 13.70 -17.57
CA ASN A 2 -6.49 14.03 -16.15
C ASN A 2 -7.24 12.98 -15.32
N LYS A 3 -6.52 12.34 -14.38
CA LYS A 3 -7.13 11.48 -13.36
C LYS A 3 -7.94 12.36 -12.41
N LEU A 4 -9.26 12.40 -12.60
CA LEU A 4 -10.17 13.01 -11.64
C LEU A 4 -10.20 12.17 -10.35
N GLY A 5 -9.78 12.78 -9.25
CA GLY A 5 -10.59 12.79 -8.04
C GLY A 5 -10.64 11.52 -7.20
N SER A 6 -9.50 10.87 -6.94
CA SER A 6 -9.38 10.06 -5.72
C SER A 6 -8.17 10.50 -4.92
N GLU A 7 -8.38 11.42 -3.98
CA GLU A 7 -7.39 11.74 -2.95
C GLU A 7 -7.09 10.53 -2.04
N PHE A 8 -7.92 9.47 -2.11
CA PHE A 8 -7.68 8.18 -1.46
C PHE A 8 -6.62 7.32 -2.16
N LEU A 9 -6.32 7.60 -3.43
CA LEU A 9 -5.22 6.97 -4.19
C LEU A 9 -4.03 7.92 -4.29
N ARG A 10 -3.70 8.63 -3.19
CA ARG A 10 -2.40 9.31 -3.11
C ARG A 10 -1.34 8.22 -3.27
N VAL A 11 -0.56 8.28 -4.35
CA VAL A 11 0.67 7.50 -4.48
C VAL A 11 1.53 7.96 -3.30
N PHE A 12 1.56 7.15 -2.24
CA PHE A 12 2.36 7.46 -1.07
C PHE A 12 3.77 7.79 -1.54
N ASP A 13 4.29 8.88 -1.00
CA ASP A 13 5.61 9.39 -1.36
C ASP A 13 6.65 8.31 -1.03
N ASN A 14 6.95 7.48 -2.01
CA ASN A 14 7.88 6.35 -1.93
C ASN A 14 9.32 6.84 -2.07
N TYR A 15 9.60 8.09 -1.68
CA TYR A 15 10.92 8.65 -1.74
C TYR A 15 11.81 8.04 -0.66
N GLU A 16 12.64 7.08 -1.07
CA GLU A 16 13.69 6.54 -0.22
C GLU A 16 14.96 7.35 -0.43
N ARG A 17 15.42 8.01 0.64
CA ARG A 17 16.65 8.78 0.59
C ARG A 17 17.83 7.86 0.20
N PRO A 18 18.60 8.20 -0.84
CA PRO A 18 19.82 7.48 -1.15
C PRO A 18 20.82 7.66 0.00
N ILE A 19 21.52 6.59 0.38
CA ILE A 19 22.46 6.62 1.52
C ILE A 19 23.89 6.58 1.01
N LEU A 20 24.24 5.55 0.22
CA LEU A 20 25.60 5.31 -0.27
C LEU A 20 25.57 5.09 -1.78
N PHE A 21 26.47 5.77 -2.50
CA PHE A 21 26.62 5.65 -3.97
C PHE A 21 25.33 5.84 -4.77
N GLY A 22 24.40 6.68 -4.29
CA GLY A 22 23.10 6.88 -4.95
C GLY A 22 22.14 5.68 -4.82
N ARG A 23 22.47 4.67 -4.01
CA ARG A 23 21.63 3.50 -3.74
C ARG A 23 20.80 3.69 -2.48
N THR A 24 19.59 3.14 -2.48
CA THR A 24 18.72 3.16 -1.29
C THR A 24 19.19 2.14 -0.26
N LYS A 25 18.85 2.34 1.02
CA LYS A 25 19.16 1.39 2.11
C LYS A 25 18.76 -0.05 1.78
N ARG A 26 17.64 -0.20 1.08
CA ARG A 26 17.03 -1.50 0.78
C ARG A 26 17.83 -2.27 -0.24
N GLN A 27 18.37 -1.56 -1.24
CA GLN A 27 19.30 -2.15 -2.20
C GLN A 27 20.57 -2.63 -1.48
N LEU A 28 21.09 -1.86 -0.51
CA LEU A 28 22.26 -2.30 0.27
C LEU A 28 21.97 -3.57 1.08
N VAL A 29 20.83 -3.64 1.77
CA VAL A 29 20.43 -4.84 2.53
C VAL A 29 20.25 -6.04 1.60
N PHE A 30 19.66 -5.83 0.42
CA PHE A 30 19.53 -6.87 -0.60
C PHE A 30 20.89 -7.39 -1.07
N PHE A 31 21.82 -6.50 -1.44
CA PHE A 31 23.16 -6.89 -1.87
C PHE A 31 23.95 -7.59 -0.77
N LEU A 32 23.83 -7.12 0.47
CA LEU A 32 24.45 -7.77 1.63
C LEU A 32 23.92 -9.20 1.80
N GLY A 33 22.59 -9.37 1.75
CA GLY A 33 21.94 -10.68 1.82
C GLY A 33 22.39 -11.61 0.69
N LEU A 34 22.51 -11.08 -0.53
CA LEU A 34 22.98 -11.83 -1.68
C LEU A 34 24.44 -12.28 -1.52
N PHE A 35 25.31 -11.38 -1.05
CA PHE A 35 26.72 -11.69 -0.79
C PHE A 35 26.88 -12.79 0.27
N ILE A 36 26.13 -12.68 1.37
CA ILE A 36 26.13 -13.68 2.44
C ILE A 36 25.60 -15.01 1.91
N GLY A 37 24.49 -15.00 1.17
CA GLY A 37 23.91 -16.20 0.56
C GLY A 37 24.89 -16.90 -0.38
N PHE A 38 25.53 -16.14 -1.28
CA PHE A 38 26.53 -16.70 -2.19
C PHE A 38 27.75 -17.26 -1.44
N GLY A 39 28.24 -16.54 -0.42
CA GLY A 39 29.33 -17.02 0.43
C GLY A 39 28.99 -18.33 1.15
N LEU A 40 27.79 -18.43 1.71
CA LEU A 40 27.31 -19.66 2.35
C LEU A 40 27.13 -20.81 1.37
N MET A 41 26.66 -20.53 0.15
CA MET A 41 26.55 -21.54 -0.90
C MET A 41 27.92 -22.15 -1.22
N VAL A 42 28.94 -21.31 -1.45
CA VAL A 42 30.32 -21.78 -1.72
C VAL A 42 30.87 -22.54 -0.53
N LEU A 43 30.62 -22.06 0.70
CA LEU A 43 31.07 -22.71 1.93
C LEU A 43 30.44 -24.11 2.09
N PHE A 44 29.14 -24.24 1.88
CA PHE A 44 28.46 -25.52 2.00
C PHE A 44 28.85 -26.50 0.89
N TRP A 45 29.09 -26.00 -0.32
CA TRP A 45 29.63 -26.79 -1.41
C TRP A 45 31.02 -27.35 -1.05
N TYR A 46 31.90 -26.52 -0.49
CA TYR A 46 33.22 -26.95 -0.01
C TYR A 46 33.13 -28.01 1.10
N LEU A 47 32.20 -27.85 2.04
CA LEU A 47 31.96 -28.79 3.14
C LEU A 47 31.21 -30.06 2.72
N ARG A 48 30.80 -30.19 1.44
CA ARG A 48 29.97 -31.29 0.92
C ARG A 48 28.70 -31.52 1.72
N TYR A 49 28.05 -30.44 2.12
CA TYR A 49 26.77 -30.51 2.83
C TYR A 49 25.67 -31.04 1.89
N PRO A 50 24.65 -31.77 2.41
CA PRO A 50 23.54 -32.24 1.58
C PRO A 50 22.75 -31.08 0.97
N ASP A 51 22.51 -31.13 -0.34
CA ASP A 51 21.93 -30.05 -1.14
C ASP A 51 20.55 -29.58 -0.64
N ILE A 52 19.72 -30.49 -0.12
CA ILE A 52 18.40 -30.13 0.41
C ILE A 52 18.52 -29.15 1.58
N LEU A 53 19.47 -29.38 2.50
CA LEU A 53 19.67 -28.49 3.64
C LEU A 53 20.27 -27.15 3.21
N THR A 54 21.17 -27.15 2.21
CA THR A 54 21.78 -25.91 1.70
C THR A 54 20.73 -25.01 1.05
N TYR A 55 19.82 -25.58 0.25
CA TYR A 55 18.73 -24.81 -0.34
C TYR A 55 17.78 -24.26 0.72
N ILE A 56 17.39 -25.03 1.74
CA ILE A 56 16.54 -24.53 2.83
C ILE A 56 17.19 -23.32 3.51
N MET A 57 18.48 -23.42 3.85
CA MET A 57 19.23 -22.33 4.50
C MET A 57 19.36 -21.09 3.61
N LEU A 58 19.66 -21.30 2.32
CA LEU A 58 19.73 -20.20 1.34
C LEU A 58 18.39 -19.50 1.20
N THR A 59 17.30 -20.27 1.15
CA THR A 59 15.95 -19.71 1.01
C THR A 59 15.56 -18.90 2.24
N LEU A 60 15.93 -19.37 3.44
CA LEU A 60 15.68 -18.66 4.70
C LEU A 60 16.32 -17.26 4.73
N ILE A 61 17.49 -17.10 4.11
CA ILE A 61 18.24 -15.84 4.08
C ILE A 61 17.82 -14.96 2.89
N LEU A 62 17.69 -15.55 1.70
CA LEU A 62 17.37 -14.83 0.47
C LEU A 62 15.90 -14.36 0.44
N PHE A 63 14.97 -15.14 0.98
CA PHE A 63 13.55 -14.78 0.94
C PHE A 63 13.22 -13.47 1.67
N PRO A 64 13.61 -13.24 2.93
CA PRO A 64 13.32 -11.97 3.60
C PRO A 64 14.08 -10.80 2.98
N THR A 65 15.32 -11.02 2.53
CA THR A 65 16.16 -9.95 1.94
C THR A 65 15.66 -9.54 0.56
N THR A 66 15.17 -10.47 -0.25
CA THR A 66 14.53 -10.18 -1.55
C THR A 66 13.22 -9.39 -1.37
N ILE A 67 12.33 -9.83 -0.47
CA ILE A 67 11.07 -9.12 -0.18
C ILE A 67 11.35 -7.71 0.31
N TYR A 68 12.31 -7.56 1.22
CA TYR A 68 12.73 -6.26 1.72
C TYR A 68 13.38 -5.40 0.63
N GLY A 69 14.19 -5.99 -0.25
CA GLY A 69 14.86 -5.28 -1.34
C GLY A 69 13.91 -4.74 -2.42
N VAL A 70 12.87 -5.50 -2.78
CA VAL A 70 12.01 -5.23 -3.95
C VAL A 70 11.01 -4.09 -3.74
N GLY A 71 10.80 -3.58 -2.52
CA GLY A 71 9.80 -2.53 -2.31
C GLY A 71 8.48 -3.01 -1.71
N LYS A 72 8.26 -4.33 -1.73
CA LYS A 72 6.93 -4.94 -1.59
C LYS A 72 6.42 -5.00 -0.15
N ASP A 73 7.30 -4.91 0.84
CA ASP A 73 6.95 -4.88 2.26
C ASP A 73 5.85 -3.84 2.61
N LYS A 74 5.96 -2.62 2.09
CA LYS A 74 5.03 -1.50 2.35
C LYS A 74 3.67 -1.77 1.70
N GLU A 75 3.65 -2.16 0.43
CA GLU A 75 2.44 -2.54 -0.29
C GLU A 75 1.71 -3.70 0.40
N TRP A 76 2.46 -4.70 0.87
CA TRP A 76 1.89 -5.87 1.53
C TRP A 76 1.37 -5.50 2.91
N LYS A 77 2.14 -4.75 3.70
CA LYS A 77 1.72 -4.27 5.02
C LYS A 77 0.43 -3.48 4.93
N GLU A 78 0.31 -2.54 3.99
CA GLU A 78 -0.92 -1.77 3.79
C GLU A 78 -2.09 -2.64 3.32
N ARG A 79 -1.86 -3.59 2.40
CA ARG A 79 -2.91 -4.53 1.96
C ARG A 79 -3.40 -5.41 3.11
N TYR A 80 -2.51 -5.89 3.96
CA TYR A 80 -2.88 -6.67 5.14
C TYR A 80 -3.60 -5.80 6.16
N LEU A 81 -3.07 -4.60 6.47
CA LEU A 81 -3.72 -3.66 7.39
C LEU A 81 -5.12 -3.30 6.89
N PHE A 82 -5.28 -2.98 5.61
CA PHE A 82 -6.57 -2.76 4.98
C PHE A 82 -7.49 -3.98 5.13
N ARG A 83 -7.02 -5.19 4.80
CA ARG A 83 -7.82 -6.41 4.94
C ARG A 83 -8.24 -6.71 6.39
N PHE A 84 -7.36 -6.47 7.36
CA PHE A 84 -7.61 -6.77 8.77
C PHE A 84 -8.31 -5.64 9.53
N THR A 85 -8.27 -4.39 9.03
CA THR A 85 -8.83 -3.20 9.70
C THR A 85 -10.16 -2.73 9.09
N ILE A 86 -10.75 -3.42 8.10
CA ILE A 86 -12.07 -3.04 7.57
C ILE A 86 -13.20 -3.71 8.34
N GLN A 87 -13.91 -2.91 9.12
CA GLN A 87 -15.37 -2.86 9.34
C GLN A 87 -15.53 -2.02 10.63
N GLU A 88 -15.45 -0.69 10.56
CA GLU A 88 -16.63 0.18 10.56
C GLU A 88 -16.26 1.48 9.84
N ARG A 89 -16.43 1.56 8.51
CA ARG A 89 -16.80 2.87 7.96
C ARG A 89 -18.26 3.06 8.33
N SER A 90 -18.53 3.62 9.51
CA SER A 90 -19.77 4.34 9.74
C SER A 90 -19.73 5.53 8.79
N TYR A 91 -20.13 5.30 7.54
CA TYR A 91 -20.50 6.39 6.68
C TYR A 91 -21.50 7.22 7.48
N MET A 92 -21.24 8.51 7.67
CA MET A 92 -22.16 9.46 8.30
C MET A 92 -23.48 9.60 7.51
N THR A 93 -23.86 8.64 6.68
CA THR A 93 -25.19 8.50 6.09
C THR A 93 -26.28 8.20 7.12
N HIS A 94 -25.93 7.84 8.37
CA HIS A 94 -26.89 7.82 9.48
C HIS A 94 -27.09 9.18 10.18
N SER A 95 -26.52 10.29 9.70
CA SER A 95 -26.79 11.63 10.27
C SER A 95 -27.73 12.49 9.41
N HIS A 96 -28.39 11.92 8.40
CA HIS A 96 -29.36 12.66 7.57
C HIS A 96 -30.83 12.29 7.81
N LYS A 97 -31.14 11.22 8.54
CA LYS A 97 -32.55 10.84 8.80
C LYS A 97 -33.15 11.43 10.07
N GLU A 98 -32.34 11.94 11.00
CA GLU A 98 -32.83 12.51 12.27
C GLU A 98 -32.76 14.04 12.34
N ARG A 99 -32.35 14.72 11.26
CA ARG A 99 -32.34 16.20 11.20
C ARG A 99 -33.49 16.81 10.39
N ASN A 100 -34.51 16.01 10.05
CA ASN A 100 -35.73 16.47 9.35
C ASN A 100 -36.90 16.72 10.32
N LYS A 101 -36.60 17.26 11.51
CA LYS A 101 -37.55 18.01 12.35
C LYS A 101 -36.87 19.27 12.84
N MET A 102 -36.31 20.07 11.93
CA MET A 102 -36.03 21.47 12.21
C MET A 102 -37.09 22.32 11.52
N THR A 103 -37.85 23.01 12.37
CA THR A 103 -39.11 23.74 12.19
C THR A 103 -39.12 24.88 11.16
N TYR A 104 -38.17 24.97 10.24
CA TYR A 104 -38.07 26.10 9.30
C TYR A 104 -37.62 25.65 7.91
N ASP A 105 -38.43 24.81 7.27
CA ASP A 105 -38.24 24.45 5.85
C ASP A 105 -38.92 25.51 4.97
N PHE A 106 -38.18 26.58 4.62
CA PHE A 106 -38.62 27.54 3.61
C PHE A 106 -38.32 26.99 2.21
N THR A 107 -39.13 26.05 1.76
CA THR A 107 -39.16 25.65 0.35
C THR A 107 -39.91 26.70 -0.47
N GLN A 108 -39.18 27.53 -1.23
CA GLN A 108 -39.78 28.43 -2.23
C GLN A 108 -40.46 27.61 -3.32
N ARG A 109 -41.78 27.76 -3.47
CA ARG A 109 -42.52 27.21 -4.62
C ARG A 109 -42.07 27.92 -5.90
N LYS A 110 -41.44 27.17 -6.82
CA LYS A 110 -41.11 27.66 -8.16
C LYS A 110 -42.39 27.70 -9.00
N GLY A 111 -42.96 28.89 -9.15
CA GLY A 111 -44.10 29.14 -10.03
C GLY A 111 -43.74 30.18 -11.08
N THR A 112 -43.11 29.75 -12.18
CA THR A 112 -43.02 30.56 -13.39
C THR A 112 -44.16 30.11 -14.31
N LYS A 113 -45.19 30.94 -14.46
CA LYS A 113 -46.10 30.85 -15.60
C LYS A 113 -45.36 31.45 -16.80
N GLU A 114 -45.01 30.61 -17.74
CA GLU A 114 -44.59 31.04 -19.07
C GLU A 114 -45.74 31.85 -19.66
N ALA A 115 -45.44 33.09 -20.06
CA ALA A 115 -46.33 33.90 -20.85
C ALA A 115 -46.36 33.30 -22.26
N ASP A 116 -47.56 33.07 -22.79
CA ASP A 116 -47.72 32.95 -24.23
C ASP A 116 -49.03 33.61 -24.68
N GLU A 117 -48.91 34.23 -25.84
CA GLU A 117 -49.73 35.25 -26.47
C GLU A 117 -51.03 34.70 -27.08
N SER A 118 -52.15 35.41 -26.95
CA SER A 118 -53.15 35.67 -28.02
C SER A 118 -54.19 36.71 -27.61
#